data_AF-A0A401FZU4-F1
#
_entry.id   AF-A0A401FZU4-F1
#
_cell.length_a   1.000
_cell.length_b   1.000
_cell.length_c   1.000
_cell.angle_alpha   90.00
_cell.angle_beta   90.00
_cell.angle_gamma   90.00
#
_symmetry.space_group_name_H-M   'P 1'
#
loop_
_entity.id
_entity.type
_entity.pdbx_description
1 polymer ?
#
loop_
_entity_poly.entity_id
_entity_poly.type
_entity_poly.pdbx_seq_one_letter_code
_entity_poly.pdbx_strand_id
1 'polypeptide(L)'
;MTAIKFKNNFEASLQSGIATDAIALDIEASKALELGALSAGDYYVATLFDNTGAKMEIVHITAISGQTLTVTRAQEGTSAQSFDAGDLLQLRNTAGVYEGMVQRDELDGYYDKGEVENYVTENAGTGDVHGPESPTSDALAQWHDDGTGAKVLKSGPALPSGNLVGTSETQTLTNKRMESPKLNEDAAVTVTATEVNQLGGVDLARVIRRAKLAQYFNAS
;
A
#
# COMPACT_ATOMS: atom_id res chain seq x y z
N MET A 1 -2.96 -22.50 -23.98
CA MET A 1 -2.03 -21.43 -24.36
C MET A 1 -1.03 -22.04 -25.32
N THR A 2 -0.73 -21.36 -26.42
CA THR A 2 0.28 -21.80 -27.39
C THR A 2 1.67 -21.43 -26.85
N ALA A 3 2.61 -22.36 -26.78
CA ALA A 3 3.95 -22.09 -26.27
C ALA A 3 5.05 -22.70 -27.13
N ILE A 4 6.07 -21.91 -27.43
CA ILE A 4 7.29 -22.40 -28.08
C ILE A 4 8.06 -23.26 -27.07
N LYS A 5 8.50 -24.45 -27.51
CA LYS A 5 9.40 -25.32 -26.77
C LYS A 5 10.81 -25.24 -27.33
N PHE A 6 11.78 -25.49 -26.46
CA PHE A 6 13.20 -25.41 -26.79
C PHE A 6 13.92 -26.69 -26.35
N LYS A 7 14.93 -27.08 -27.13
CA LYS A 7 15.87 -28.16 -26.79
C LYS A 7 17.27 -27.72 -27.19
N ASN A 8 18.22 -27.91 -26.29
CA ASN A 8 19.62 -27.58 -26.59
C ASN A 8 20.18 -28.58 -27.60
N ASN A 9 20.83 -28.06 -28.64
CA ASN A 9 21.66 -28.83 -29.57
C ASN A 9 20.93 -30.02 -30.21
N PHE A 10 19.66 -29.83 -30.59
CA PHE A 10 18.89 -30.86 -31.27
C PHE A 10 19.20 -30.90 -32.77
N GLU A 11 19.47 -32.11 -33.26
CA GLU A 11 19.68 -32.43 -34.67
C GLU A 11 19.13 -33.82 -34.95
N ALA A 12 18.48 -33.99 -36.11
CA ALA A 12 17.97 -35.25 -36.63
C ALA A 12 18.05 -35.27 -38.16
N SER A 13 18.03 -36.46 -38.78
CA SER A 13 18.00 -36.62 -40.23
C SER A 13 16.68 -37.24 -40.68
N LEU A 14 16.18 -36.77 -41.81
CA LEU A 14 14.98 -37.34 -42.43
C LEU A 14 15.21 -38.80 -42.82
N GLN A 15 14.29 -39.68 -42.43
CA GLN A 15 14.32 -41.11 -42.78
C GLN A 15 13.78 -41.36 -44.20
N SER A 16 13.01 -40.42 -44.75
CA SER A 16 12.49 -40.48 -46.11
C SER A 16 12.39 -39.08 -46.71
N GLY A 17 12.42 -39.01 -48.04
CA GLY A 17 12.20 -37.75 -48.76
C GLY A 17 10.76 -37.25 -48.62
N ILE A 18 10.59 -35.94 -48.68
CA ILE A 18 9.31 -35.25 -48.51
C ILE A 18 9.04 -34.30 -49.68
N ALA A 19 7.78 -34.19 -50.07
CA ALA A 19 7.30 -33.24 -51.08
C ALA A 19 6.88 -31.90 -50.43
N THR A 20 6.57 -30.91 -51.25
CA THR A 20 6.24 -29.54 -50.81
C THR A 20 4.91 -29.43 -50.04
N ASP A 21 4.03 -30.42 -50.15
CA ASP A 21 2.75 -30.50 -49.45
C ASP A 21 2.76 -31.46 -48.25
N ALA A 22 3.91 -32.06 -47.94
CA ALA A 22 4.05 -32.99 -46.83
C ALA A 22 3.89 -32.28 -45.47
N ILE A 23 2.92 -32.74 -44.67
CA ILE A 23 2.67 -32.26 -43.30
C ILE A 23 3.20 -33.20 -42.22
N ALA A 24 3.78 -34.33 -42.63
CA ALA A 24 4.38 -35.33 -41.76
C ALA A 24 5.82 -35.60 -42.20
N LEU A 25 6.73 -35.67 -41.23
CA LEU A 25 8.15 -36.00 -41.46
C LEU A 25 8.53 -37.16 -40.56
N ASP A 26 9.29 -38.10 -41.08
CA ASP A 26 9.90 -39.14 -40.26
C ASP A 26 11.38 -38.82 -40.01
N ILE A 27 11.79 -38.83 -38.75
CA ILE A 27 13.20 -38.72 -38.32
C ILE A 27 13.64 -39.99 -37.61
N GLU A 28 14.88 -40.08 -37.13
CA GLU A 28 15.30 -41.23 -36.31
C GLU A 28 14.42 -41.33 -35.06
N ALA A 29 13.90 -42.53 -34.76
CA ALA A 29 13.02 -42.74 -33.60
C ALA A 29 13.67 -42.32 -32.27
N SER A 30 14.99 -42.56 -32.12
CA SER A 30 15.74 -42.12 -30.94
C SER A 30 15.79 -40.60 -30.79
N LYS A 31 15.83 -39.86 -31.90
CA LYS A 31 15.80 -38.39 -31.91
C LYS A 31 14.41 -37.84 -31.61
N ALA A 32 13.36 -38.43 -32.18
CA ALA A 32 11.99 -38.03 -31.84
C ALA A 32 11.68 -38.18 -30.33
N LEU A 33 12.23 -39.21 -29.67
CA LEU A 33 12.11 -39.38 -28.22
C LEU A 33 12.77 -38.25 -27.42
N GLU A 34 13.85 -37.63 -27.93
CA GLU A 34 14.52 -36.52 -27.24
C GLU A 34 13.66 -35.26 -27.17
N LEU A 35 12.73 -35.06 -28.12
CA LEU A 35 11.80 -33.93 -28.15
C LEU A 35 10.67 -34.06 -27.11
N GLY A 36 10.38 -35.28 -26.63
CA GLY A 36 9.30 -35.52 -25.67
C GLY A 36 7.90 -35.28 -26.26
N ALA A 37 6.89 -35.21 -25.40
CA ALA A 37 5.50 -34.96 -25.82
C ALA A 37 5.17 -33.46 -25.81
N LEU A 38 4.37 -33.03 -26.78
CA LEU A 38 3.81 -31.68 -26.85
C LEU A 38 2.37 -31.67 -26.30
N SER A 39 2.03 -30.66 -25.51
CA SER A 39 0.63 -30.40 -25.16
C SER A 39 -0.09 -29.66 -26.30
N ALA A 40 -1.42 -29.58 -26.25
CA ALA A 40 -2.18 -28.86 -27.25
C ALA A 40 -1.75 -27.39 -27.37
N GLY A 41 -1.28 -27.00 -28.56
CA GLY A 41 -0.77 -25.66 -28.85
C GLY A 41 0.72 -25.48 -28.56
N ASP A 42 1.40 -26.43 -27.94
CA ASP A 42 2.85 -26.40 -27.85
C ASP A 42 3.47 -26.70 -29.22
N TYR A 43 4.59 -26.06 -29.55
CA TYR A 43 5.31 -26.36 -30.78
C TYR A 43 6.82 -26.12 -30.65
N TYR A 44 7.60 -26.84 -31.46
CA TYR A 44 9.01 -26.54 -31.69
C TYR A 44 9.18 -25.76 -32.99
N VAL A 45 10.07 -24.78 -33.00
CA VAL A 45 10.52 -24.13 -34.24
C VAL A 45 11.77 -24.86 -34.73
N ALA A 46 11.69 -25.43 -35.92
CA ALA A 46 12.77 -26.21 -36.51
C ALA A 46 13.13 -25.67 -37.89
N THR A 47 14.35 -25.95 -38.32
CA THR A 47 14.83 -25.61 -39.65
C THR A 47 15.23 -26.89 -40.35
N LEU A 48 14.61 -27.15 -41.50
CA LEU A 48 15.03 -28.15 -42.47
C LEU A 48 16.06 -27.55 -43.39
N PHE A 49 17.10 -28.32 -43.69
CA PHE A 49 18.12 -27.90 -44.61
C PHE A 49 18.79 -29.09 -45.29
N ASP A 50 19.20 -28.88 -46.54
CA ASP A 50 19.98 -29.88 -47.24
C ASP A 50 21.44 -29.83 -46.80
N ASN A 51 22.17 -30.92 -47.03
CA ASN A 51 23.57 -31.01 -46.59
C ASN A 51 24.51 -30.02 -47.31
N THR A 52 24.03 -29.33 -48.36
CA THR A 52 24.76 -28.26 -49.05
C THR A 52 24.43 -26.86 -48.55
N GLY A 53 23.34 -26.69 -47.79
CA GLY A 53 22.83 -25.40 -47.31
C GLY A 53 22.15 -24.55 -48.39
N ALA A 54 21.89 -25.10 -49.58
CA ALA A 54 21.21 -24.41 -50.67
C ALA A 54 19.70 -24.35 -50.47
N LYS A 55 19.11 -25.33 -49.76
CA LYS A 55 17.70 -25.37 -49.39
C LYS A 55 17.57 -25.18 -47.89
N MET A 56 16.70 -24.26 -47.50
CA MET A 56 16.41 -23.95 -46.10
C MET A 56 14.91 -23.69 -45.96
N GLU A 57 14.28 -24.29 -44.95
CA GLU A 57 12.89 -24.03 -44.62
C GLU A 57 12.67 -24.04 -43.11
N ILE A 58 11.91 -23.07 -42.60
CA ILE A 58 11.50 -23.04 -41.19
C ILE A 58 10.12 -23.69 -41.08
N VAL A 59 9.97 -24.59 -40.11
CA VAL A 59 8.74 -25.35 -39.85
C VAL A 59 8.39 -25.31 -38.37
N HIS A 60 7.10 -25.43 -38.05
CA HIS A 60 6.62 -25.63 -36.68
C HIS A 60 6.22 -27.08 -36.47
N ILE A 61 6.87 -27.79 -35.54
CA ILE A 61 6.49 -29.14 -35.13
C ILE A 61 5.42 -29.04 -34.06
N THR A 62 4.22 -29.52 -34.35
CA THR A 62 3.01 -29.34 -33.51
C THR A 62 2.54 -30.64 -32.86
N ALA A 63 2.99 -31.79 -33.34
CA ALA A 63 2.75 -33.08 -32.69
C ALA A 63 3.89 -34.06 -33.02
N ILE A 64 4.08 -35.03 -32.12
CA ILE A 64 5.11 -36.06 -32.22
C ILE A 64 4.46 -37.39 -31.90
N SER A 65 4.59 -38.38 -32.79
CA SER A 65 4.08 -39.73 -32.58
C SER A 65 5.09 -40.75 -33.09
N GLY A 66 5.71 -41.50 -32.16
CA GLY A 66 6.81 -42.40 -32.51
C GLY A 66 7.97 -41.61 -33.15
N GLN A 67 8.23 -41.87 -34.42
CA GLN A 67 9.26 -41.18 -35.22
C GLN A 67 8.71 -40.08 -36.14
N THR A 68 7.39 -39.93 -36.19
CA THR A 68 6.69 -39.02 -37.10
C THR A 68 6.41 -37.69 -36.41
N LEU A 69 6.88 -36.61 -37.02
CA LEU A 69 6.64 -35.23 -36.63
C LEU A 69 5.53 -34.65 -37.50
N THR A 70 4.47 -34.15 -36.89
CA THR A 70 3.45 -33.35 -37.59
C THR A 70 3.90 -31.91 -37.61
N VAL A 71 3.90 -31.28 -38.79
CA VAL A 71 4.42 -29.92 -38.98
C VAL A 71 3.47 -28.99 -39.71
N THR A 72 3.62 -27.70 -39.41
CA THR A 72 3.22 -26.62 -40.32
C THR A 72 4.45 -26.15 -41.08
N ARG A 73 4.41 -26.24 -42.42
CA ARG A 73 5.48 -25.89 -43.36
C ARG A 73 5.55 -24.39 -43.64
N ALA A 74 6.61 -23.92 -44.30
CA ALA A 74 6.72 -22.56 -44.83
C ALA A 74 6.50 -21.45 -43.77
N GLN A 75 7.15 -21.56 -42.63
CA GLN A 75 7.06 -20.57 -41.55
C GLN A 75 8.07 -19.44 -41.74
N GLU A 76 7.83 -18.33 -41.05
CA GLU A 76 8.74 -17.17 -40.99
C GLU A 76 9.15 -16.64 -42.37
N GLY A 77 8.22 -16.64 -43.34
CA GLY A 77 8.46 -16.15 -44.69
C GLY A 77 9.25 -17.10 -45.60
N THR A 78 9.61 -18.29 -45.12
CA THR A 78 10.18 -19.35 -45.97
C THR A 78 9.10 -20.00 -46.85
N SER A 79 9.52 -20.65 -47.94
CA SER A 79 8.62 -21.40 -48.82
C SER A 79 8.79 -22.90 -48.62
N ALA A 80 7.71 -23.67 -48.80
CA ALA A 80 7.75 -25.12 -48.70
C ALA A 80 8.59 -25.72 -49.84
N GLN A 81 9.56 -26.57 -49.50
CA GLN A 81 10.49 -27.21 -50.42
C GLN A 81 10.50 -28.74 -50.26
N SER A 82 10.94 -29.45 -51.30
CA SER A 82 11.22 -30.88 -51.20
C SER A 82 12.62 -31.13 -50.62
N PHE A 83 12.68 -32.08 -49.69
CA PHE A 83 13.91 -32.53 -49.05
C PHE A 83 14.06 -34.04 -49.26
N ASP A 84 15.30 -34.50 -49.30
CA ASP A 84 15.65 -35.89 -49.53
C ASP A 84 15.92 -36.61 -48.19
N ALA A 85 15.93 -37.94 -48.22
CA ALA A 85 16.34 -38.72 -47.05
C ALA A 85 17.80 -38.39 -46.69
N GLY A 86 18.08 -38.20 -45.40
CA GLY A 86 19.37 -37.75 -44.89
C GLY A 86 19.54 -36.24 -44.80
N ASP A 87 18.63 -35.43 -45.36
CA ASP A 87 18.59 -33.99 -45.06
C ASP A 87 18.28 -33.76 -43.58
N LEU A 88 18.75 -32.65 -43.05
CA LEU A 88 18.81 -32.42 -41.61
C LEU A 88 17.68 -31.50 -41.12
N LEU A 89 17.30 -31.74 -39.87
CA LEU A 89 16.34 -30.96 -39.09
C LEU A 89 17.01 -30.52 -37.79
N GLN A 90 17.09 -29.21 -37.56
CA GLN A 90 17.68 -28.63 -36.35
C GLN A 90 16.73 -27.65 -35.66
N LEU A 91 16.73 -27.63 -34.32
CA LEU A 91 16.05 -26.58 -33.57
C LEU A 91 16.98 -25.36 -33.45
N ARG A 92 16.86 -24.44 -34.39
CA ARG A 92 17.66 -23.20 -34.44
C ARG A 92 16.86 -22.05 -33.82
N ASN A 93 17.56 -21.12 -33.17
CA ASN A 93 16.95 -19.85 -32.83
C ASN A 93 16.77 -19.03 -34.11
N THR A 94 15.52 -18.75 -34.46
CA THR A 94 15.14 -17.99 -35.65
C THR A 94 14.83 -16.53 -35.28
N ALA A 95 14.70 -15.65 -36.28
CA ALA A 95 14.30 -14.28 -36.04
C ALA A 95 12.91 -14.21 -35.38
N GLY A 96 11.95 -15.01 -35.85
CA GLY A 96 10.60 -15.06 -35.26
C GLY A 96 10.60 -15.53 -33.81
N VAL A 97 11.50 -16.45 -33.44
CA VAL A 97 11.72 -16.83 -32.03
C VAL A 97 12.16 -15.62 -31.22
N TYR A 98 13.14 -14.85 -31.68
CA TYR A 98 13.64 -13.67 -30.97
C TYR A 98 12.65 -12.50 -30.94
N GLU A 99 11.87 -12.29 -32.00
CA GLU A 99 10.81 -11.27 -32.05
C GLU A 99 9.70 -11.54 -31.04
N GLY A 100 9.43 -12.81 -30.72
CA GLY A 100 8.50 -13.20 -29.66
C GLY A 100 9.05 -13.03 -28.24
N MET A 101 10.35 -12.75 -28.08
CA MET A 101 10.96 -12.52 -26.77
C MET A 101 10.89 -11.03 -26.44
N VAL A 102 10.19 -10.69 -25.36
CA VAL A 102 10.28 -9.34 -24.77
C VAL A 102 11.58 -9.23 -23.97
N GLN A 103 12.27 -8.09 -24.10
CA GLN A 103 13.46 -7.84 -23.30
C GLN A 103 13.05 -7.76 -21.82
N ARG A 104 13.83 -8.36 -20.91
CA ARG A 104 13.46 -8.38 -19.48
C ARG A 104 13.29 -6.97 -18.87
N ASP A 105 13.95 -5.96 -19.39
CA ASP A 105 13.77 -4.57 -18.95
C ASP A 105 12.42 -3.98 -19.41
N GLU A 106 11.87 -4.47 -20.53
CA GLU A 106 10.49 -4.13 -20.96
C GLU A 106 9.45 -4.95 -20.17
N LEU A 107 9.83 -6.14 -19.72
CA LEU A 107 9.02 -6.98 -18.83
C LEU A 107 8.96 -6.42 -17.40
N ASP A 108 10.03 -5.74 -16.94
CA ASP A 108 10.10 -4.99 -15.67
C ASP A 108 9.18 -3.75 -15.65
N GLY A 109 8.64 -3.36 -16.81
CA GLY A 109 7.54 -2.40 -16.95
C GLY A 109 6.14 -3.03 -17.00
N TYR A 110 6.04 -4.37 -17.13
CA TYR A 110 4.78 -5.11 -17.24
C TYR A 110 4.47 -5.99 -16.03
N TYR A 111 5.49 -6.47 -15.29
CA TYR A 111 5.33 -6.86 -13.90
C TYR A 111 5.39 -5.60 -13.06
N ASP A 112 4.22 -5.10 -12.74
CA ASP A 112 3.96 -4.11 -11.73
C ASP A 112 4.99 -4.12 -10.59
N LYS A 113 5.97 -3.21 -10.63
CA LYS A 113 6.68 -2.75 -9.43
C LYS A 113 5.75 -1.96 -8.49
N GLY A 114 4.46 -1.86 -8.81
CA GLY A 114 3.43 -1.13 -8.06
C GLY A 114 2.65 -1.93 -7.03
N GLU A 115 3.08 -3.14 -6.64
CA GLU A 115 2.49 -3.84 -5.47
C GLU A 115 3.45 -4.05 -4.28
N VAL A 116 4.48 -3.20 -4.11
CA VAL A 116 4.94 -2.85 -2.75
C VAL A 116 5.26 -1.36 -2.60
N GLU A 117 4.41 -0.49 -3.14
CA GLU A 117 4.26 0.86 -2.58
C GLU A 117 2.96 0.94 -1.78
N ASN A 118 2.73 -0.05 -0.91
CA ASN A 118 1.66 0.02 0.09
C ASN A 118 1.87 -0.92 1.28
N TYR A 119 3.12 -1.08 1.74
CA TYR A 119 3.30 -1.35 3.18
C TYR A 119 3.13 -0.03 3.91
N VAL A 120 1.87 0.45 3.89
CA VAL A 120 1.28 1.33 4.89
C VAL A 120 2.29 2.39 5.36
N THR A 121 2.55 3.41 4.53
CA THR A 121 2.72 4.73 5.13
C THR A 121 1.33 5.08 5.64
N GLU A 122 0.98 4.50 6.80
CA GLU A 122 -0.23 4.82 7.51
C GLU A 122 -0.23 6.33 7.60
N ASN A 123 -1.22 6.93 6.92
CA ASN A 123 -1.46 8.35 6.77
C ASN A 123 -0.40 9.15 7.50
N ALA A 124 0.66 9.58 6.80
CA ALA A 124 1.52 10.62 7.31
C ALA A 124 0.61 11.84 7.54
N GLY A 125 0.04 11.93 8.73
CA GLY A 125 -0.88 12.99 9.05
C GLY A 125 -0.09 14.25 8.98
N THR A 126 -0.53 15.08 8.07
CA THR A 126 -0.26 16.50 8.14
C THR A 126 -0.87 17.01 9.45
N GLY A 127 -0.08 17.04 10.52
CA GLY A 127 -0.42 17.65 11.81
C GLY A 127 0.39 17.06 12.98
N ASP A 128 0.94 17.93 13.82
CA ASP A 128 1.77 17.56 14.99
C ASP A 128 1.05 16.70 16.07
N VAL A 129 -0.22 16.33 15.88
CA VAL A 129 -0.98 15.46 16.79
C VAL A 129 -1.99 14.60 16.01
N HIS A 130 -1.76 13.28 15.94
CA HIS A 130 -2.81 12.31 15.63
C HIS A 130 -3.57 11.95 16.91
N GLY A 131 -4.60 12.74 17.25
CA GLY A 131 -5.60 12.40 18.26
C GLY A 131 -6.98 12.25 17.63
N PRO A 132 -7.97 11.61 18.30
CA PRO A 132 -9.30 11.44 17.74
C PRO A 132 -9.96 12.80 17.56
N GLU A 133 -10.28 13.11 16.30
CA GLU A 133 -10.94 14.32 15.83
C GLU A 133 -10.19 15.64 16.13
N SER A 134 -9.49 16.11 15.08
CA SER A 134 -8.91 17.44 14.86
C SER A 134 -8.86 18.36 16.10
N PRO A 135 -7.69 18.55 16.75
CA PRO A 135 -7.60 19.44 17.89
C PRO A 135 -7.93 20.88 17.46
N THR A 136 -8.95 21.47 18.07
CA THR A 136 -9.25 22.91 17.96
C THR A 136 -8.26 23.70 18.80
N SER A 137 -7.98 24.95 18.41
CA SER A 137 -6.91 25.85 18.90
C SER A 137 -6.78 26.04 20.42
N ASP A 138 -7.75 25.59 21.22
CA ASP A 138 -7.90 25.90 22.64
C ASP A 138 -7.98 24.67 23.56
N ALA A 139 -7.72 23.46 23.04
CA ALA A 139 -7.74 22.23 23.83
C ALA A 139 -6.36 21.95 24.48
N LEU A 140 -6.33 21.69 25.80
CA LEU A 140 -5.14 21.13 26.44
C LEU A 140 -5.00 19.65 26.08
N ALA A 141 -3.85 19.26 25.53
CA ALA A 141 -3.53 17.86 25.26
C ALA A 141 -3.36 17.07 26.58
N GLN A 142 -4.11 15.98 26.74
CA GLN A 142 -3.97 15.06 27.88
C GLN A 142 -3.52 13.68 27.40
N TRP A 143 -2.48 13.13 28.02
CA TRP A 143 -2.01 11.77 27.75
C TRP A 143 -2.86 10.77 28.53
N HIS A 144 -3.55 9.86 27.84
CA HIS A 144 -4.32 8.78 28.47
C HIS A 144 -3.72 7.43 28.11
N ASP A 145 -3.69 6.51 29.06
CA ASP A 145 -3.36 5.11 28.81
C ASP A 145 -4.65 4.37 28.49
N ASP A 146 -4.79 3.82 27.29
CA ASP A 146 -6.02 3.12 26.90
C ASP A 146 -6.02 1.63 27.22
N GLY A 147 -5.07 1.19 28.06
CA GLY A 147 -4.93 -0.20 28.48
C GLY A 147 -4.18 -1.07 27.48
N THR A 148 -3.71 -0.49 26.36
CA THR A 148 -2.81 -1.17 25.41
C THR A 148 -1.32 -0.89 25.67
N GLY A 149 -1.01 -0.07 26.69
CA GLY A 149 0.36 0.32 27.05
C GLY A 149 0.92 1.47 26.21
N ALA A 150 0.22 1.92 25.16
CA ALA A 150 0.54 3.11 24.41
C ALA A 150 -0.19 4.33 25.01
N LYS A 151 0.57 5.36 25.40
CA LYS A 151 -0.02 6.66 25.79
C LYS A 151 -0.43 7.39 24.52
N VAL A 152 -1.73 7.45 24.25
CA VAL A 152 -2.28 8.13 23.09
C VAL A 152 -2.90 9.47 23.50
N LEU A 153 -2.83 10.44 22.58
CA LEU A 153 -3.53 11.71 22.73
C LEU A 153 -4.99 11.45 22.41
N LYS A 154 -5.85 11.38 23.44
CA LYS A 154 -7.31 11.33 23.28
C LYS A 154 -7.91 12.67 23.63
N SER A 155 -9.04 13.02 23.02
CA SER A 155 -9.89 14.09 23.53
C SER A 155 -10.28 13.72 24.97
N GLY A 156 -9.76 14.46 25.95
CA GLY A 156 -10.25 14.36 27.32
C GLY A 156 -11.73 14.75 27.38
N PRO A 157 -12.42 14.52 28.52
CA PRO A 157 -13.72 15.16 28.76
C PRO A 157 -13.59 16.65 28.44
N ALA A 158 -14.60 17.23 27.79
CA ALA A 158 -14.62 18.67 27.54
C ALA A 158 -14.22 19.38 28.84
N LEU A 159 -13.17 20.21 28.76
CA LEU A 159 -12.77 21.01 29.91
C LEU A 159 -14.02 21.72 30.42
N PRO A 160 -14.23 21.81 31.75
CA PRO A 160 -15.28 22.66 32.26
C PRO A 160 -15.10 24.03 31.64
N SER A 161 -16.13 24.54 30.95
CA SER A 161 -16.03 25.76 30.15
C SER A 161 -15.44 26.91 30.98
N GLY A 162 -14.29 27.47 30.56
CA GLY A 162 -13.57 28.57 31.22
C GLY A 162 -12.04 28.47 31.10
N ASN A 163 -11.32 29.57 31.38
CA ASN A 163 -9.86 29.56 31.44
C ASN A 163 -9.39 28.69 32.62
N LEU A 164 -8.49 27.73 32.36
CA LEU A 164 -8.00 26.81 33.41
C LEU A 164 -7.06 27.49 34.42
N VAL A 165 -6.28 28.47 33.96
CA VAL A 165 -5.71 29.58 34.75
C VAL A 165 -5.54 30.72 33.74
N GLY A 166 -6.26 31.83 33.91
CA GLY A 166 -6.28 32.96 32.98
C GLY A 166 -4.90 33.57 32.68
N THR A 167 -4.65 33.90 31.42
CA THR A 167 -3.38 34.44 30.89
C THR A 167 -3.28 35.97 30.93
N SER A 168 -4.09 36.67 31.73
CA SER A 168 -3.88 38.10 32.04
C SER A 168 -4.53 38.51 33.37
N GLU A 169 -4.14 39.67 33.89
CA GLU A 169 -3.98 40.05 35.31
C GLU A 169 -5.25 40.16 36.19
N THR A 170 -6.39 39.58 35.81
CA THR A 170 -7.53 39.42 36.72
C THR A 170 -8.36 38.19 36.36
N GLN A 171 -8.64 37.33 37.35
CA GLN A 171 -9.42 36.11 37.18
C GLN A 171 -10.62 36.09 38.13
N THR A 172 -11.78 35.64 37.66
CA THR A 172 -12.99 35.45 38.48
C THR A 172 -13.23 33.96 38.71
N LEU A 173 -13.23 33.53 39.98
CA LEU A 173 -13.16 32.12 40.41
C LEU A 173 -14.54 31.54 40.82
N THR A 174 -15.60 31.81 40.06
CA THR A 174 -16.95 31.34 40.40
C THR A 174 -17.02 29.81 40.42
N ASN A 175 -17.70 29.23 41.42
CA ASN A 175 -17.81 27.77 41.65
C ASN A 175 -16.48 27.04 41.92
N LYS A 176 -15.41 27.79 42.22
CA LYS A 176 -14.18 27.23 42.79
C LYS A 176 -14.14 27.56 44.28
N ARG A 177 -13.78 26.58 45.10
CA ARG A 177 -13.56 26.79 46.53
C ARG A 177 -12.21 27.48 46.71
N MET A 178 -12.22 28.67 47.31
CA MET A 178 -11.00 29.31 47.81
C MET A 178 -10.85 28.93 49.28
N GLU A 179 -9.91 28.04 49.61
CA GLU A 179 -9.78 27.49 50.97
C GLU A 179 -9.28 28.55 51.98
N SER A 180 -8.66 29.65 51.50
CA SER A 180 -8.11 30.73 52.34
C SER A 180 -7.78 32.02 51.54
N PRO A 181 -8.75 32.72 50.94
CA PRO A 181 -8.47 33.96 50.21
C PRO A 181 -7.99 35.09 51.16
N LYS A 182 -6.98 35.86 50.75
CA LYS A 182 -6.60 37.15 51.37
C LYS A 182 -6.87 38.27 50.36
N LEU A 183 -7.43 39.39 50.82
CA LEU A 183 -7.51 40.62 50.03
C LEU A 183 -6.21 41.40 50.24
N ASN A 184 -5.49 41.72 49.17
CA ASN A 184 -4.28 42.55 49.25
C ASN A 184 -4.66 44.04 49.33
N GLU A 185 -3.80 44.84 49.97
CA GLU A 185 -4.07 46.21 50.43
C GLU A 185 -4.39 47.26 49.33
N ASP A 186 -4.13 46.95 48.06
CA ASP A 186 -4.34 47.85 46.90
C ASP A 186 -5.49 47.45 45.97
N ALA A 187 -6.32 46.46 46.34
CA ALA A 187 -7.48 46.06 45.55
C ALA A 187 -8.67 47.01 45.80
N ALA A 188 -9.05 47.81 44.80
CA ALA A 188 -10.23 48.67 44.88
C ALA A 188 -11.52 47.84 45.03
N VAL A 189 -12.07 47.80 46.24
CA VAL A 189 -13.37 47.15 46.52
C VAL A 189 -14.49 48.11 46.14
N THR A 190 -15.22 47.81 45.07
CA THR A 190 -16.29 48.70 44.54
C THR A 190 -17.65 48.53 45.24
N VAL A 191 -17.75 47.60 46.20
CA VAL A 191 -18.91 47.51 47.10
C VAL A 191 -18.75 48.47 48.27
N THR A 192 -19.87 49.02 48.74
CA THR A 192 -19.84 49.97 49.84
C THR A 192 -19.32 49.28 51.11
N ALA A 193 -18.59 49.97 51.97
CA ALA A 193 -18.04 49.40 53.21
C ALA A 193 -19.14 48.77 54.11
N THR A 194 -20.40 49.16 53.94
CA THR A 194 -21.58 48.58 54.58
C THR A 194 -21.79 47.11 54.22
N GLU A 195 -21.49 46.71 52.99
CA GLU A 195 -21.71 45.35 52.47
C GLU A 195 -20.52 44.44 52.83
N VAL A 196 -19.30 44.99 52.85
CA VAL A 196 -18.09 44.30 53.30
C VAL A 196 -18.19 43.92 54.79
N ASN A 197 -18.73 44.82 55.62
CA ASN A 197 -18.81 44.60 57.08
C ASN A 197 -19.87 43.58 57.53
N GLN A 198 -20.79 43.13 56.66
CA GLN A 198 -21.78 42.12 57.04
C GLN A 198 -21.19 40.69 57.05
N LEU A 199 -20.06 40.47 56.39
CA LEU A 199 -19.45 39.14 56.22
C LEU A 199 -18.65 38.66 57.44
N GLY A 200 -18.58 39.44 58.52
CA GLY A 200 -18.06 39.04 59.83
C GLY A 200 -19.13 38.57 60.84
N GLY A 201 -20.36 38.26 60.38
CA GLY A 201 -21.44 37.77 61.23
C GLY A 201 -22.08 38.82 62.15
N VAL A 202 -21.74 40.09 61.98
CA VAL A 202 -22.33 41.22 62.72
C VAL A 202 -23.10 42.10 61.74
N ASP A 203 -24.41 41.87 61.64
CA ASP A 203 -25.31 42.79 60.94
C ASP A 203 -25.22 44.16 61.65
N LEU A 204 -24.74 45.18 60.94
CA LEU A 204 -24.58 46.55 61.44
C LEU A 204 -25.92 47.07 62.02
N ALA A 205 -27.05 46.65 61.46
CA ALA A 205 -28.37 47.00 61.98
C ALA A 205 -28.63 46.39 63.36
N ARG A 206 -28.03 45.24 63.68
CA ARG A 206 -28.11 44.59 65.00
C ARG A 206 -27.22 45.30 66.03
N VAL A 207 -26.03 45.75 65.62
CA VAL A 207 -25.12 46.55 66.46
C VAL A 207 -25.75 47.90 66.79
N ILE A 208 -26.28 48.59 65.79
CA ILE A 208 -26.93 49.90 65.96
C ILE A 208 -28.19 49.78 66.83
N ARG A 209 -29.01 48.74 66.64
CA ARG A 209 -30.19 48.49 67.49
C ARG A 209 -29.80 48.24 68.95
N ARG A 210 -28.74 47.47 69.22
CA ARG A 210 -28.25 47.23 70.59
C ARG A 210 -27.66 48.50 71.22
N ALA A 211 -26.90 49.30 70.47
CA ALA A 211 -26.34 50.55 70.94
C ALA A 211 -27.43 51.58 71.27
N LYS A 212 -28.46 51.73 70.41
CA LYS A 212 -29.63 52.57 70.71
C LYS A 212 -30.38 52.08 71.94
N LEU A 213 -30.65 50.77 72.04
CA LEU A 213 -31.35 50.21 73.18
C LEU A 213 -30.59 50.43 74.50
N ALA A 214 -29.25 50.30 74.48
CA ALA A 214 -28.40 50.57 75.65
C ALA A 214 -28.42 52.04 76.08
N GLN A 215 -28.54 52.99 75.15
CA GLN A 215 -28.66 54.41 75.47
C GLN A 215 -30.01 54.75 76.13
N TYR A 216 -31.10 54.07 75.78
CA TYR A 216 -32.38 54.24 76.45
C TYR A 216 -32.40 53.70 77.88
N PHE A 217 -31.62 52.66 78.19
CA PHE A 217 -31.53 52.10 79.55
C PHE A 217 -30.67 52.93 80.51
N ASN A 218 -29.76 53.77 80.00
CA ASN A 218 -28.90 54.64 80.83
C ASN A 218 -29.47 56.06 81.03
N ALA A 219 -30.64 56.37 80.45
CA ALA A 219 -31.25 57.71 80.47
C ALA A 219 -32.48 57.81 81.40
N SER A 220 -32.68 56.84 82.29
CA SER A 220 -33.66 56.83 83.38
C SER A 220 -32.97 56.61 84.72
#